data_AF-A0A966MLF3-F1
#
_entry.id   AF-A0A966MLF3-F1
#
_cell.length_a   1.000
_cell.length_b   1.000
_cell.length_c   1.000
_cell.angle_alpha   90.00
_cell.angle_beta   90.00
_cell.angle_gamma   90.00
#
_symmetry.space_group_name_H-M   'P 1'
#
loop_
_entity.id
_entity.type
_entity.pdbx_description
1 polymer ?
#
loop_
_entity_poly.entity_id
_entity_poly.type
_entity_poly.pdbx_seq_one_letter_code
_entity_poly.pdbx_strand_id
1 'polypeptide(L)' 'MHHKTDEYVEVRCSDTDKISEAIILKESAEQIRVELNGIPMTFRKHRSNIFVCNMHGLEFVLNRS' A
#
# COMPACT_ATOMS: atom_id res chain seq x y z
N MET A 1 -2.95 -22.26 16.23
CA MET A 1 -3.55 -21.09 15.54
C MET A 1 -2.40 -20.20 15.12
N HIS A 2 -2.17 -20.00 13.81
CA HIS A 2 -1.14 -19.08 13.36
C HIS A 2 -1.67 -17.66 13.59
N HIS A 3 -1.14 -16.95 14.59
CA HIS A 3 -1.26 -15.50 14.64
C HIS A 3 -0.44 -14.95 13.46
N LYS A 4 -1.12 -14.68 12.35
CA LYS A 4 -0.54 -13.82 11.33
C LYS A 4 -0.59 -12.44 11.94
N THR A 5 0.56 -11.95 12.43
CA THR A 5 0.68 -10.56 12.85
C THR A 5 0.30 -9.74 11.62
N ASP A 6 -0.78 -8.96 11.71
CA ASP A 6 -1.17 -8.07 10.62
C ASP A 6 0.01 -7.11 10.39
N GLU A 7 0.61 -7.20 9.22
CA GLU A 7 1.72 -6.33 8.84
C GLU A 7 1.12 -5.04 8.29
N TYR A 8 1.43 -3.93 8.95
CA TYR A 8 0.95 -2.61 8.56
C TYR A 8 2.00 -1.86 7.76
N VAL A 9 1.54 -1.01 6.83
CA VAL A 9 2.37 -0.14 6.00
C VAL A 9 1.76 1.24 5.92
N GLU A 10 2.63 2.24 5.78
CA GLU A 10 2.21 3.61 5.51
C GLU A 10 1.97 3.81 4.01
N VAL A 11 0.80 4.35 3.70
CA VAL A 11 0.42 4.79 2.36
C VAL A 11 0.31 6.31 2.38
N ARG A 12 1.04 6.98 1.47
CA ARG A 12 0.95 8.42 1.26
C ARG A 12 0.11 8.73 0.04
N CYS A 13 -0.88 9.61 0.15
CA CYS A 13 -1.53 10.23 -1.00
C CYS A 13 -0.68 11.40 -1.50
N SER A 14 -0.23 11.36 -2.75
CA SER A 14 0.66 12.39 -3.32
C SER A 14 -0.07 13.73 -3.58
N ASP A 15 -1.38 13.69 -3.84
CA ASP A 15 -2.18 14.89 -4.11
C ASP A 15 -2.50 15.70 -2.84
N THR A 16 -2.63 15.01 -1.69
CA THR A 16 -3.08 15.64 -0.43
C THR A 16 -2.04 15.59 0.69
N ASP A 17 -0.91 14.93 0.45
CA ASP A 17 0.15 14.64 1.43
C ASP A 17 -0.32 13.91 2.71
N LYS A 18 -1.53 13.37 2.70
CA LYS A 18 -2.05 12.57 3.82
C LYS A 18 -1.37 11.22 3.86
N ILE A 19 -1.00 10.80 5.07
CA ILE A 19 -0.47 9.47 5.36
C ILE A 19 -1.57 8.67 6.06
N SER A 20 -1.68 7.40 5.73
CA SER A 20 -2.63 6.48 6.34
C SER A 20 -2.02 5.10 6.49
N GLU A 21 -2.36 4.41 7.58
CA GLU A 21 -1.96 3.02 7.79
C GLU A 21 -2.87 2.09 6.98
N ALA A 22 -2.25 1.09 6.35
CA ALA A 22 -2.95 0.06 5.58
C ALA A 22 -2.44 -1.32 5.99
N ILE A 23 -3.32 -2.32 5.94
CA ILE A 23 -3.00 -3.70 6.28
C ILE A 23 -2.50 -4.42 5.04
N ILE A 24 -1.34 -5.07 5.07
CA ILE A 24 -0.88 -5.91 3.96
C ILE A 24 -1.75 -7.16 3.88
N LEU A 25 -2.49 -7.29 2.78
CA LEU A 25 -3.24 -8.49 2.45
C LEU A 25 -2.35 -9.53 1.73
N LYS A 26 -1.50 -9.05 0.82
CA LYS A 26 -0.57 -9.88 0.03
C LYS A 26 0.60 -9.06 -0.49
N GLU A 27 1.80 -9.62 -0.47
CA GLU A 27 3.01 -9.00 -1.01
C GLU A 27 3.72 -9.94 -1.99
N SER A 28 4.27 -9.37 -3.06
CA SER A 28 5.23 -10.02 -3.96
C SER A 28 6.25 -9.00 -4.46
N ALA A 29 7.28 -9.48 -5.17
CA ALA A 29 8.37 -8.63 -5.67
C ALA A 29 7.92 -7.46 -6.57
N GLU A 30 6.73 -7.56 -7.19
CA GLU A 30 6.20 -6.63 -8.18
C GLU A 30 4.93 -5.89 -7.73
N GLN A 31 4.26 -6.36 -6.67
CA GLN A 31 3.02 -5.76 -6.20
C GLN A 31 2.78 -5.97 -4.71
N ILE A 32 2.09 -5.02 -4.10
CA ILE A 32 1.61 -5.09 -2.72
C ILE A 32 0.12 -4.80 -2.74
N ARG A 33 -0.67 -5.75 -2.26
CA ARG A 33 -2.10 -5.57 -2.05
C ARG A 33 -2.33 -5.26 -0.59
N VAL A 34 -2.93 -4.11 -0.34
CA VAL A 34 -3.23 -3.63 1.01
C VAL A 34 -4.73 -3.37 1.15
N GLU A 35 -5.21 -3.34 2.38
CA GLU A 35 -6.51 -2.79 2.73
C GLU A 35 -6.30 -1.42 3.39
N LEU A 36 -6.82 -0.38 2.75
CA LEU A 36 -6.79 0.99 3.27
C LEU A 36 -8.22 1.42 3.60
N ASN A 37 -8.54 1.63 4.87
CA ASN A 37 -9.87 2.01 5.34
C ASN A 37 -11.00 1.09 4.81
N GLY A 38 -10.76 -0.23 4.77
CA GLY A 38 -11.71 -1.23 4.25
C GLY A 38 -11.74 -1.34 2.72
N ILE A 39 -10.92 -0.58 1.99
CA ILE A 39 -10.83 -0.62 0.54
C ILE A 39 -9.57 -1.40 0.12
N PRO A 40 -9.71 -2.50 -0.64
CA PRO A 40 -8.55 -3.22 -1.15
C PRO A 40 -7.90 -2.45 -2.30
N MET A 41 -6.63 -2.11 -2.12
CA MET A 41 -5.82 -1.39 -3.10
C MET A 41 -4.64 -2.25 -3.55
N THR A 42 -4.33 -2.21 -4.85
CA THR A 42 -3.19 -2.94 -5.41
C THR A 42 -2.14 -1.96 -5.89
N PHE A 43 -1.05 -1.88 -5.14
CA PHE A 43 0.13 -1.10 -5.47
C PHE A 43 1.03 -1.92 -6.36
N ARG A 44 1.48 -1.33 -7.47
CA ARG A 44 2.44 -1.95 -8.39
C ARG A 44 3.78 -1.28 -8.24
N LYS A 45 4.84 -2.07 -8.35
CA LYS A 45 6.21 -1.56 -8.28
C LYS A 45 6.43 -0.55 -9.39
N HIS A 46 6.86 0.64 -9.02
CA HIS A 46 7.26 1.69 -9.95
C HIS A 46 8.78 1.74 -10.09
N ARG A 47 9.49 1.70 -8.95
CA ARG A 47 10.96 1.68 -8.86
C ARG A 47 11.39 0.80 -7.68
N SER A 48 12.70 0.61 -7.49
CA SER A 48 13.20 -0.08 -6.31
C SER A 48 12.57 0.52 -5.06
N ASN A 49 11.93 -0.32 -4.24
CA ASN A 49 11.30 0.04 -2.98
C ASN A 49 10.10 1.00 -3.06
N ILE A 50 9.66 1.41 -4.26
CA ILE A 50 8.54 2.33 -4.46
C ILE A 50 7.42 1.62 -5.20
N PHE A 51 6.24 1.59 -4.60
CA PHE A 51 5.02 1.06 -5.20
C PHE A 51 3.96 2.15 -5.30
N VAL A 52 3.20 2.15 -6.39
CA VAL A 52 2.21 3.18 -6.70
C VAL A 52 0.86 2.54 -7.01
N CYS A 53 -0.21 3.16 -6.53
CA CYS A 53 -1.59 2.81 -6.85
C CYS A 53 -2.36 4.07 -7.26
N ASN A 54 -3.11 4.00 -8.35
CA ASN A 54 -4.02 5.05 -8.77
C ASN A 54 -5.46 4.61 -8.47
N MET A 55 -6.17 5.37 -7.65
CA MET A 55 -7.54 5.05 -7.24
C MET A 55 -8.39 6.33 -7.23
N HIS A 56 -9.52 6.31 -7.95
CA HIS A 56 -10.44 7.46 -8.07
C HIS A 56 -9.77 8.80 -8.46
N GLY A 57 -8.71 8.74 -9.27
CA GLY A 57 -7.99 9.92 -9.72
C GLY A 57 -6.96 10.48 -8.72
N LEU A 58 -6.75 9.79 -7.60
CA LEU A 58 -5.69 10.08 -6.64
C LEU A 58 -4.54 9.09 -6.80
N GLU A 59 -3.32 9.57 -6.65
CA GLU A 59 -2.12 8.74 -6.62
C GLU A 59 -1.68 8.48 -5.18
N PHE A 60 -1.50 7.19 -4.87
CA PHE A 60 -1.03 6.70 -3.59
C PHE A 60 0.33 6.02 -3.76
N VAL A 61 1.25 6.30 -2.84
CA VAL A 61 2.63 5.82 -2.86
C VAL A 61 2.91 5.06 -1.56
N LEU A 62 3.60 3.92 -1.70
CA LEU A 62 4.04 3.06 -0.62
C LEU A 62 5.53 2.81 -0.80
N ASN A 63 6.32 3.07 0.25
CA ASN A 63 7.76 2.81 0.28
C ASN A 63 8.06 1.60 1.18
N ARG A 64 8.77 0.60 0.66
CA ARG A 64 9.31 -0.53 1.44
C ARG A 64 10.81 -0.37 1.59
N SER A 65 11.27 0.09 2.76
CA SER A 65 12.69 0.23 3.10
C SER A 65 13.41 -1.11 3.14
#